data_AF-A0A8J2KH32-F1
#
_entry.id   AF-A0A8J2KH32-F1
#
_cell.length_a   1.000
_cell.length_b   1.000
_cell.length_c   1.000
_cell.angle_alpha   90.00
_cell.angle_beta   90.00
_cell.angle_gamma   90.00
#
_symmetry.space_group_name_H-M   'P 1'
#
loop_
_entity.id
_entity.type
_entity.pdbx_description
1 polymer ?
#
loop_
_entity_poly.entity_id
_entity_poly.type
_entity_poly.pdbx_seq_one_letter_code
_entity_poly.pdbx_strand_id
1 'polypeptide(L)'
;MDSGKIFGDSPTAEEIAIQSLRGLIPDIISNNERFNSNFYLLQWLKAQKLNPEKTETMIRKSVQWRQDNQIESGWKDETFL
;
A
#
# COMPACT_ATOMS: atom_id res chain seq x y z
N MET A 1 27.55 4.81 35.87
CA MET A 1 27.25 3.69 34.97
C MET A 1 25.83 3.95 34.47
N ASP A 2 25.60 4.80 33.46
CA ASP A 2 25.88 4.57 32.03
C ASP A 2 25.54 3.12 31.64
N SER A 3 24.49 2.82 30.89
CA SER A 3 24.00 3.50 29.68
C SER A 3 22.51 3.23 29.46
N GLY A 4 21.78 4.28 29.07
CA GLY A 4 20.42 4.17 28.55
C GLY A 4 20.42 3.31 27.28
N LYS A 5 19.67 2.21 27.31
CA LYS A 5 19.29 1.47 26.11
C LYS A 5 17.77 1.42 26.09
N ILE A 6 17.19 2.39 25.39
CA ILE A 6 15.81 2.32 24.94
C ILE A 6 15.79 1.11 24.01
N PHE A 7 15.26 -0.02 24.49
CA PHE A 7 15.02 -1.18 23.62
C PHE A 7 13.89 -0.75 22.68
N GLY A 8 14.25 -0.16 21.54
CA GLY A 8 13.33 0.12 20.45
C GLY A 8 12.79 -1.20 19.94
N ASP A 9 11.47 -1.34 19.94
CA ASP A 9 10.79 -2.58 19.58
C ASP A 9 11.20 -3.06 18.19
N SER A 10 11.44 -4.37 18.07
CA SER A 10 11.66 -5.00 16.77
C SER A 10 10.43 -4.76 15.87
N PRO A 11 10.61 -4.50 14.55
CA PRO A 11 9.50 -4.30 13.64
C PRO A 11 8.51 -5.47 13.68
N THR A 12 7.23 -5.14 13.69
CA THR A 12 6.15 -6.14 13.61
C THR A 12 6.13 -6.81 12.23
N ALA A 13 5.48 -7.97 12.13
CA ALA A 13 5.29 -8.65 10.84
C ALA A 13 4.51 -7.78 9.84
N GLU A 14 3.59 -6.94 10.32
CA GLU A 14 2.84 -6.00 9.48
C GLU A 14 3.76 -4.90 8.92
N GLU A 15 4.64 -4.32 9.74
CA GLU A 15 5.61 -3.31 9.29
C GLU A 15 6.62 -3.87 8.30
N ILE A 16 7.12 -5.09 8.55
CA ILE A 16 8.01 -5.79 7.62
C ILE A 16 7.31 -6.01 6.28
N ALA A 17 6.07 -6.53 6.30
CA ALA A 17 5.31 -6.79 5.08
C ALA A 17 4.98 -5.51 4.30
N ILE A 18 4.68 -4.40 4.98
CA ILE A 18 4.46 -3.08 4.36
C ILE A 18 5.74 -2.60 3.69
N GLN A 19 6.90 -2.66 4.38
CA GLN A 19 8.17 -2.24 3.81
C GLN A 19 8.55 -3.08 2.59
N SER A 20 8.41 -4.40 2.67
CA SER A 20 8.62 -5.30 1.53
C SER A 20 7.69 -4.96 0.36
N LEU A 21 6.40 -4.76 0.60
CA LEU A 21 5.45 -4.41 -0.45
C LEU A 21 5.79 -3.06 -1.09
N ARG A 22 6.16 -2.04 -0.32
CA ARG A 22 6.59 -0.74 -0.86
C ARG A 22 7.77 -0.87 -1.83
N GLY A 23 8.70 -1.79 -1.56
CA GLY A 23 9.80 -2.11 -2.46
C GLY A 23 9.39 -2.77 -3.77
N LEU A 24 8.26 -3.49 -3.79
CA LEU A 24 7.74 -4.19 -4.98
C LEU A 24 6.90 -3.30 -5.91
N ILE A 25 6.27 -2.25 -5.38
CA ILE A 25 5.34 -1.38 -6.14
C ILE A 25 5.72 0.12 -6.11
N PRO A 26 7.01 0.51 -6.31
CA PRO A 26 7.42 1.91 -6.23
C PRO A 26 6.75 2.78 -7.32
N ASP A 27 6.48 2.19 -8.49
CA ASP A 27 5.77 2.82 -9.60
C ASP A 27 4.32 3.17 -9.26
N ILE A 28 3.62 2.28 -8.56
CA ILE A 28 2.22 2.49 -8.16
C ILE A 28 2.14 3.54 -7.05
N ILE A 29 3.07 3.50 -6.08
CA ILE A 29 3.11 4.45 -4.96
C ILE A 29 3.37 5.88 -5.47
N SER A 30 4.29 6.03 -6.42
CA SER A 30 4.62 7.35 -6.98
C SER A 30 3.46 7.95 -7.77
N ASN A 31 2.60 7.11 -8.35
CA ASN A 31 1.50 7.54 -9.21
C ASN A 31 0.13 7.58 -8.50
N ASN A 32 0.02 7.10 -7.27
CA ASN A 32 -1.26 7.03 -6.56
C ASN A 32 -1.08 7.19 -5.04
N GLU A 33 -1.49 8.35 -4.54
CA GLU A 33 -1.31 8.74 -3.13
C GLU A 33 -1.96 7.78 -2.12
N ARG A 34 -3.00 7.03 -2.51
CA ARG A 34 -3.64 6.06 -1.59
C ARG A 34 -2.66 4.97 -1.15
N PHE A 35 -1.73 4.59 -2.02
CA PHE A 35 -0.71 3.59 -1.71
C PHE A 35 0.42 4.14 -0.81
N ASN A 36 0.44 5.43 -0.48
CA ASN A 36 1.31 5.96 0.58
C ASN A 36 0.80 5.68 2.00
N SER A 37 -0.46 5.27 2.16
CA SER A 37 -1.06 4.95 3.47
C SER A 37 -0.72 3.53 3.92
N ASN A 38 -0.08 3.39 5.08
CA ASN A 38 0.19 2.09 5.71
C ASN A 38 -1.12 1.33 5.99
N PHE A 39 -2.16 2.02 6.43
CA PHE A 39 -3.47 1.42 6.67
C PHE A 39 -4.05 0.80 5.39
N TYR A 40 -3.94 1.52 4.27
CA TYR A 40 -4.44 1.03 2.99
C TYR A 40 -3.65 -0.18 2.49
N LEU A 41 -2.31 -0.10 2.52
CA LEU A 41 -1.44 -1.24 2.16
C LEU A 41 -1.71 -2.47 3.04
N LEU A 42 -1.96 -2.24 4.33
CA LEU A 42 -2.23 -3.33 5.27
C LEU A 42 -3.54 -4.06 4.97
N GLN A 43 -4.57 -3.39 4.47
CA GLN A 43 -5.80 -4.06 4.04
C GLN A 43 -5.56 -5.03 2.89
N TRP A 44 -4.79 -4.60 1.88
CA TRP A 44 -4.37 -5.45 0.77
C TRP A 44 -3.53 -6.64 1.24
N LEU A 45 -2.57 -6.39 2.14
CA LEU A 45 -1.73 -7.43 2.73
C LEU A 45 -2.55 -8.42 3.55
N LYS A 46 -3.50 -7.97 4.37
CA LYS A 46 -4.38 -8.83 5.18
C LYS A 46 -5.22 -9.77 4.31
N ALA A 47 -5.73 -9.27 3.18
CA ALA A 47 -6.44 -10.11 2.20
C ALA A 47 -5.56 -11.25 1.63
N GLN A 48 -4.25 -11.06 1.60
CA GLN A 48 -3.27 -12.03 1.09
C GLN A 48 -2.42 -12.69 2.19
N LYS A 49 -2.90 -12.70 3.44
CA LYS A 49 -2.22 -13.31 4.60
C LYS A 49 -0.80 -12.76 4.82
N LEU A 50 -0.64 -11.44 4.69
CA LEU A 50 0.62 -10.70 4.81
C LEU A 50 1.72 -11.15 3.83
N ASN A 51 1.35 -11.69 2.65
CA ASN A 51 2.32 -12.05 1.61
C ASN A 51 2.51 -10.88 0.61
N PRO A 52 3.67 -10.21 0.57
CA PRO A 52 3.89 -9.05 -0.29
C PRO A 52 3.81 -9.35 -1.79
N GLU A 53 4.34 -10.47 -2.25
CA GLU A 53 4.37 -10.85 -3.68
C GLU A 53 2.96 -11.14 -4.23
N LYS A 54 2.14 -11.88 -3.47
CA LYS A 54 0.73 -12.10 -3.82
C LYS A 54 -0.05 -10.80 -3.80
N THR A 55 0.28 -9.92 -2.86
CA THR A 55 -0.36 -8.61 -2.72
C THR A 55 -0.02 -7.70 -3.89
N GLU A 56 1.24 -7.63 -4.31
CA GLU A 56 1.66 -6.93 -5.53
C GLU A 56 0.85 -7.42 -6.74
N THR A 57 0.79 -8.74 -6.96
CA THR A 57 0.06 -9.32 -8.08
C THR A 57 -1.41 -8.90 -8.09
N MET A 58 -2.04 -8.88 -6.92
CA MET A 58 -3.45 -8.46 -6.78
C MET A 58 -3.63 -6.95 -6.99
N ILE A 59 -2.73 -6.13 -6.45
CA ILE A 59 -2.74 -4.67 -6.62
C ILE A 59 -2.58 -4.32 -8.10
N ARG A 60 -1.61 -4.91 -8.80
CA ARG A 60 -1.37 -4.65 -10.23
C ARG A 60 -2.59 -5.00 -11.07
N LYS A 61 -3.22 -6.16 -10.83
CA LYS A 61 -4.49 -6.53 -11.47
C LYS A 61 -5.61 -5.53 -11.18
N SER A 62 -5.71 -5.07 -9.94
CA SER A 62 -6.73 -4.11 -9.54
C SER A 62 -6.52 -2.72 -10.16
N VAL A 63 -5.27 -2.25 -10.24
CA VAL A 63 -4.90 -1.00 -10.91
C VAL A 63 -5.23 -1.08 -12.40
N GLN A 64 -4.82 -2.16 -13.07
CA GLN A 64 -5.14 -2.36 -14.48
C GLN A 64 -6.66 -2.36 -14.72
N TRP A 65 -7.42 -3.13 -13.93
CA TRP A 65 -8.87 -3.17 -14.05
C TRP A 65 -9.52 -1.79 -13.87
N ARG A 66 -9.03 -0.97 -12.92
CA ARG A 66 -9.52 0.40 -12.73
C ARG A 66 -9.24 1.30 -13.94
N GLN A 67 -8.08 1.14 -14.57
CA GLN A 67 -7.71 1.88 -15.77
C GLN A 67 -8.59 1.47 -16.96
N ASP A 68 -8.75 0.16 -17.17
CA ASP A 68 -9.57 -0.41 -18.25
C ASP A 68 -11.04 0.00 -18.15
N ASN A 69 -11.54 0.22 -16.93
CA ASN A 69 -12.93 0.57 -16.64
C ASN A 69 -13.13 2.05 -16.28
N GLN A 70 -12.13 2.91 -16.47
CA GLN A 70 -12.21 4.35 -16.20
C GLN A 70 -12.73 4.70 -14.78
N ILE A 71 -12.42 3.86 -13.80
CA ILE A 71 -12.93 4.03 -12.42
C ILE A 71 -12.29 5.24 -11.73
N GLU A 72 -11.12 5.68 -12.19
CA GLU A 72 -10.42 6.84 -11.61
C GLU A 72 -10.92 8.20 -12.14
N SER A 73 -11.74 8.24 -13.20
CA SER A 73 -12.33 9.51 -13.71
C SER A 73 -13.60 9.97 -12.96
N GLY A 74 -14.04 9.23 -11.94
CA GLY A 74 -15.33 9.47 -11.26
C GLY A 74 -15.37 10.53 -10.15
N TRP A 75 -14.38 11.42 -9.99
CA TRP A 75 -14.36 12.43 -8.91
C TRP A 75 -14.06 13.87 -9.37
N LYS A 76 -14.25 14.18 -10.67
CA LYS A 76 -14.16 15.56 -11.19
C LYS A 76 -15.34 16.00 -12.08
N ASP A 77 -16.51 15.40 -11.91
CA ASP A 77 -17.75 15.95 -12.48
C ASP A 77 -18.70 16.40 -11.36
N GLU A 78 -18.26 17.41 -10.62
CA GLU A 78 -19.20 18.41 -10.10
C GLU A 78 -19.34 19.50 -11.18
N THR A 79 -20.04 19.15 -12.26
CA THR A 79 -20.75 20.16 -13.05
C THR A 79 -21.90 20.68 -12.20
N PHE A 80 -21.59 21.63 -11.31
CA PHE A 80 -22.61 22.56 -10.85
C PHE A 80 -22.79 23.62 -11.94
N LEU A 81 -23.93 23.50 -12.64
CA LEU A 81 -24.56 24.56 -13.43
C LEU A 81 -24.81 25.81 -12.57
#